data_AF-A0A968Q3U1-F1
#
_entry.id   AF-A0A968Q3U1-F1
#
_cell.length_a   1.000
_cell.length_b   1.000
_cell.length_c   1.000
_cell.angle_alpha   90.00
_cell.angle_beta   90.00
_cell.angle_gamma   90.00
#
_symmetry.space_group_name_H-M   'P 1'
#
loop_
_entity.id
_entity.type
_entity.pdbx_description
1 polymer ?
#
loop_
_entity_poly.entity_id
_entity_poly.type
_entity_poly.pdbx_seq_one_letter_code
_entity_poly.pdbx_strand_id
1 'polypeptide(L)'
;MANHFTRNLRQYVRETLAEFDTQQLNSFLLVETCRRVLNFLVVDSPQRPVFRNFRHLVNDIGHTLTMGLLLRVVLFCSAAKPWLERCFSILFNLHERRYCKDVPWLLTSLEHANVALITNFSDIGYQF
;
A
#
# COMPACT_ATOMS: atom_id res chain seq x y z
N MET A 1 16.73 0.30 16.46
CA MET A 1 17.49 0.78 15.28
C MET A 1 16.50 1.42 14.33
N ALA A 2 16.74 2.63 13.83
CA ALA A 2 15.90 3.19 12.78
C ALA A 2 16.24 2.47 11.47
N ASN A 3 15.43 1.48 11.10
CA ASN A 3 15.66 0.62 9.94
C ASN A 3 15.76 1.48 8.67
N HIS A 4 16.64 1.10 7.74
CA HIS A 4 16.90 1.81 6.46
C HIS A 4 15.59 2.22 5.75
N PHE A 5 14.58 1.35 5.79
CA PHE A 5 13.24 1.61 5.29
C PHE A 5 12.57 2.85 5.92
N THR A 6 12.59 2.99 7.25
CA THR A 6 12.00 4.13 7.95
C THR A 6 12.69 5.45 7.60
N ARG A 7 14.01 5.41 7.35
CA ARG A 7 14.74 6.59 6.85
C ARG A 7 14.29 6.95 5.44
N ASN A 8 14.21 5.97 4.54
CA ASN A 8 13.79 6.18 3.16
C ASN A 8 12.34 6.68 3.07
N LEU A 9 11.42 6.12 3.88
CA LEU A 9 10.04 6.58 3.93
C LEU A 9 9.95 8.03 4.43
N ARG A 10 10.68 8.38 5.49
CA ARG A 10 10.70 9.77 6.00
C ARG A 10 11.27 10.74 4.97
N GLN A 11 12.34 10.36 4.29
CA GLN A 11 12.91 11.16 3.22
C GLN A 11 11.93 11.33 2.05
N TYR A 12 11.34 10.23 1.57
CA TYR A 12 10.35 10.25 0.50
C TYR A 12 9.16 11.15 0.84
N VAL A 13 8.59 11.03 2.04
CA VAL A 13 7.45 11.87 2.45
C VAL A 13 7.84 13.34 2.48
N ARG A 14 9.03 13.68 3.00
CA ARG A 14 9.52 15.07 3.02
C ARG A 14 9.73 15.63 1.61
N GLU A 15 10.43 14.88 0.76
CA GLU A 15 10.75 15.33 -0.60
C GLU A 15 9.50 15.43 -1.46
N THR A 16 8.60 14.46 -1.35
CA THR A 16 7.40 14.42 -2.18
C THR A 16 6.35 15.40 -1.68
N LEU A 17 6.30 15.80 -0.41
CA LEU A 17 5.28 16.73 0.09
C LEU A 17 5.79 18.16 0.32
N ALA A 18 7.05 18.46 -0.01
CA ALA A 18 7.66 19.77 0.22
C ALA A 18 6.85 20.94 -0.38
N GLU A 19 6.16 20.71 -1.50
CA GLU A 19 5.29 21.70 -2.16
C GLU A 19 4.06 22.11 -1.31
N PHE A 20 3.76 21.37 -0.26
CA PHE A 20 2.62 21.58 0.63
C PHE A 20 3.03 22.02 2.06
N ASP A 21 4.32 22.21 2.34
CA ASP A 21 4.82 22.52 3.70
C ASP A 21 4.22 23.81 4.30
N THR A 22 3.81 24.76 3.46
CA THR A 22 3.18 26.02 3.87
C THR A 22 1.67 25.96 3.93
N GLN A 23 1.06 24.85 3.51
CA GLN A 23 -0.39 24.68 3.43
C GLN A 23 -0.93 23.97 4.67
N GLN A 24 -2.09 24.41 5.15
CA GLN A 24 -2.80 23.69 6.19
C GLN A 24 -3.33 22.36 5.64
N LEU A 25 -3.15 21.28 6.40
CA LEU A 25 -3.67 19.97 6.05
C LEU A 25 -5.19 20.05 5.81
N ASN A 26 -5.60 19.68 4.60
CA ASN A 26 -6.99 19.62 4.19
C ASN A 26 -7.30 18.25 3.58
N SER A 27 -8.57 17.98 3.30
CA SER A 27 -9.02 16.68 2.79
C SER A 27 -8.34 16.28 1.48
N PHE A 28 -8.02 17.23 0.60
CA PHE A 28 -7.30 16.96 -0.63
C PHE A 28 -5.86 16.53 -0.36
N LEU A 29 -5.13 17.28 0.47
CA LEU A 29 -3.74 16.94 0.85
C LEU A 29 -3.66 15.61 1.59
N LEU A 30 -4.68 15.28 2.38
CA LEU A 30 -4.78 14.00 3.06
C LEU A 30 -4.84 12.83 2.07
N VAL A 31 -5.74 12.91 1.08
CA VAL A 31 -5.90 11.89 0.04
C VAL A 31 -4.62 11.77 -0.79
N GLU A 32 -4.05 12.90 -1.19
CA GLU A 32 -2.84 12.95 -2.01
C GLU A 32 -1.63 12.37 -1.25
N THR A 33 -1.52 12.65 0.05
CA THR A 33 -0.50 12.05 0.92
C THR A 33 -0.66 10.54 1.00
N CYS A 34 -1.87 10.05 1.27
CA CYS A 34 -2.13 8.61 1.36
C CYS A 34 -1.85 7.90 0.03
N ARG A 35 -2.23 8.52 -1.09
CA ARG A 35 -1.90 8.03 -2.44
C ARG A 35 -0.38 7.91 -2.64
N ARG A 36 0.38 8.98 -2.37
CA ARG A 36 1.85 8.99 -2.53
C ARG A 36 2.53 7.96 -1.64
N VAL A 37 2.05 7.78 -0.42
CA VAL A 37 2.55 6.75 0.51
C VAL A 37 2.24 5.34 -0.02
N LEU A 38 1.01 5.06 -0.45
CA LEU A 38 0.64 3.74 -0.99
C LEU A 38 1.47 3.37 -2.23
N ASN A 39 1.70 4.34 -3.13
CA ASN A 39 2.58 4.14 -4.29
C ASN A 39 4.01 3.79 -3.85
N PHE A 40 4.58 4.50 -2.88
CA PHE A 40 5.90 4.20 -2.36
C PHE A 40 5.99 2.82 -1.70
N LEU A 41 4.95 2.43 -0.96
CA LEU A 41 4.92 1.15 -0.25
C LEU A 41 4.73 -0.04 -1.21
N VAL A 42 3.90 0.12 -2.24
CA VAL A 42 3.44 -0.98 -3.10
C VAL A 42 4.03 -0.92 -4.50
N VAL A 43 3.60 0.04 -5.32
CA VAL A 43 4.06 0.24 -6.70
C VAL A 43 4.05 1.73 -7.06
N ASP A 44 5.20 2.25 -7.47
CA ASP A 44 5.38 3.68 -7.77
C ASP A 44 4.67 4.13 -9.06
N SER A 45 4.72 3.32 -10.12
CA SER A 45 4.07 3.62 -11.40
C SER A 45 3.70 2.36 -12.19
N PRO A 46 2.57 2.36 -12.92
CA PRO A 46 2.21 1.26 -13.84
C PRO A 46 3.18 1.13 -15.02
N GLN A 47 3.88 2.20 -15.42
CA GLN A 47 4.82 2.19 -16.56
C GLN A 47 6.17 1.55 -16.19
N ARG A 48 6.54 1.59 -14.91
CA ARG A 48 7.72 0.93 -14.33
C ARG A 48 7.37 0.41 -12.95
N PRO A 49 6.73 -0.77 -12.84
CA PRO A 49 6.25 -1.27 -11.57
C PRO A 49 7.43 -1.73 -10.69
N VAL A 50 8.04 -0.78 -9.98
CA VAL A 50 9.06 -1.06 -8.97
C VAL A 50 8.34 -1.34 -7.66
N PHE A 51 8.18 -2.62 -7.33
CA PHE A 51 7.58 -3.08 -6.07
C PHE A 51 8.65 -3.52 -5.06
N ARG A 52 9.89 -3.01 -5.20
CA ARG A 52 11.01 -3.38 -4.33
C ARG A 52 10.70 -3.10 -2.86
N ASN A 53 10.07 -1.97 -2.56
CA ASN A 53 9.68 -1.61 -1.20
C ASN A 53 8.64 -2.58 -0.63
N PHE A 54 7.64 -2.96 -1.44
CA PHE A 54 6.65 -3.95 -1.05
C PHE A 54 7.29 -5.29 -0.72
N ARG A 55 8.19 -5.77 -1.59
CA ARG A 55 8.89 -7.03 -1.38
C ARG A 55 9.80 -6.97 -0.15
N HIS A 56 10.46 -5.84 0.09
CA HIS A 56 11.24 -5.63 1.31
C HIS A 56 10.36 -5.66 2.56
N LEU A 57 9.20 -4.99 2.56
CA LEU A 57 8.26 -5.02 3.68
C LEU A 57 7.77 -6.44 3.96
N VAL A 58 7.31 -7.15 2.94
CA VAL A 58 6.83 -8.53 3.08
C VAL A 58 7.94 -9.45 3.62
N ASN A 59 9.18 -9.27 3.17
CA ASN A 59 10.31 -10.09 3.64
C ASN A 59 10.79 -9.72 5.06
N ASP A 60 10.66 -8.45 5.47
CA ASP A 60 11.15 -7.95 6.76
C ASP A 60 10.14 -8.17 7.89
N ILE A 61 8.86 -7.89 7.63
CA ILE A 61 7.78 -7.93 8.65
C ILE A 61 6.66 -8.92 8.33
N GLY A 62 6.71 -9.62 7.20
CA GLY A 62 5.70 -10.60 6.80
C GLY A 62 4.45 -10.01 6.16
N HIS A 63 3.66 -10.86 5.51
CA HIS A 63 2.43 -10.50 4.79
C HIS A 63 1.39 -9.85 5.68
N THR A 64 1.10 -10.42 6.85
CA THR A 64 0.05 -9.94 7.75
C THR A 64 0.32 -8.51 8.26
N LEU A 65 1.54 -8.24 8.75
CA LEU A 65 1.90 -6.89 9.22
C LEU A 65 1.98 -5.89 8.06
N THR A 66 2.44 -6.32 6.88
CA THR A 66 2.43 -5.47 5.68
C THR A 66 1.01 -5.07 5.30
N MET A 67 0.06 -6.01 5.26
CA MET A 67 -1.34 -5.68 4.97
C MET A 67 -1.98 -4.83 6.06
N GLY A 68 -1.67 -5.09 7.33
CA GLY A 68 -2.09 -4.24 8.44
C GLY A 68 -1.60 -2.80 8.30
N LEU A 69 -0.36 -2.60 7.85
CA LEU A 69 0.19 -1.27 7.55
C LEU A 69 -0.58 -0.58 6.41
N LEU A 70 -0.79 -1.27 5.29
CA LEU A 70 -1.52 -0.72 4.15
C LEU A 70 -2.98 -0.40 4.50
N LEU A 71 -3.62 -1.27 5.27
CA LEU A 71 -4.96 -1.04 5.80
C LEU A 71 -5.03 0.17 6.70
N ARG A 72 -4.06 0.37 7.61
CA ARG A 72 -4.03 1.56 8.48
C ARG A 72 -4.00 2.85 7.68
N VAL A 73 -3.27 2.89 6.56
CA VAL A 73 -3.26 4.06 5.66
C VAL A 73 -4.65 4.30 5.05
N VAL A 74 -5.32 3.23 4.57
CA VAL A 74 -6.65 3.34 3.97
C VAL A 74 -7.74 3.62 5.01
N LEU A 75 -7.63 3.09 6.23
CA LEU A 75 -8.58 3.38 7.32
C LEU A 75 -8.45 4.81 7.81
N PHE A 76 -7.23 5.36 7.81
CA PHE A 76 -7.00 6.77 8.10
C PHE A 76 -7.60 7.70 7.03
N CYS A 77 -7.62 7.28 5.77
CA CYS A 77 -8.24 8.00 4.66
C CYS A 77 -8.98 7.03 3.73
N SER A 78 -10.28 6.81 3.97
CA SER A 78 -11.06 5.81 3.22
C SER A 78 -11.13 6.10 1.71
N ALA A 79 -11.04 7.38 1.32
CA ALA A 79 -10.90 7.80 -0.07
C ALA A 79 -9.61 7.30 -0.75
N ALA A 80 -8.64 6.78 0.01
CA ALA A 80 -7.44 6.14 -0.51
C ALA A 80 -7.65 4.66 -0.93
N LYS A 81 -8.80 4.04 -0.59
CA LYS A 81 -9.08 2.62 -0.91
C LYS A 81 -8.90 2.27 -2.39
N PRO A 82 -9.42 3.04 -3.35
CA PRO A 82 -9.25 2.74 -4.78
C PRO A 82 -7.77 2.73 -5.20
N TRP A 83 -6.91 3.47 -4.50
CA TRP A 83 -5.48 3.50 -4.79
C TRP A 83 -4.77 2.23 -4.32
N LEU A 84 -5.16 1.68 -3.16
CA LEU A 84 -4.65 0.39 -2.71
C LEU A 84 -5.07 -0.73 -3.67
N GLU A 85 -6.34 -0.75 -4.07
CA GLU A 85 -6.86 -1.71 -5.06
C GLU A 85 -6.08 -1.60 -6.37
N ARG A 86 -5.89 -0.38 -6.88
CA ARG A 86 -5.08 -0.12 -8.08
C ARG A 86 -3.65 -0.67 -7.96
N CYS A 87 -3.00 -0.51 -6.81
CA CYS A 87 -1.65 -1.03 -6.60
C CYS A 87 -1.61 -2.56 -6.76
N PHE A 88 -2.58 -3.27 -6.17
CA PHE A 88 -2.70 -4.72 -6.33
C PHE A 88 -3.07 -5.14 -7.75
N SER A 89 -3.94 -4.40 -8.44
CA SER A 89 -4.23 -4.65 -9.86
C SER A 89 -2.97 -4.55 -10.72
N ILE A 90 -2.10 -3.56 -10.48
CA ILE A 90 -0.83 -3.44 -11.20
C ILE A 90 0.08 -4.65 -10.93
N LEU A 91 0.21 -5.06 -9.66
CA LEU A 91 1.00 -6.23 -9.29
C LEU A 91 0.47 -7.52 -9.94
N PHE A 92 -0.85 -7.70 -9.95
CA PHE A 92 -1.52 -8.83 -10.58
C PHE A 92 -1.26 -8.85 -12.08
N ASN A 93 -1.55 -7.75 -12.79
CA ASN A 93 -1.38 -7.65 -14.24
C ASN A 93 0.06 -7.95 -14.67
N LEU A 94 1.05 -7.53 -13.88
CA LEU A 94 2.48 -7.81 -14.16
C LEU A 94 2.83 -9.31 -14.09
N HIS A 95 2.08 -10.09 -13.32
CA HIS A 95 2.34 -11.51 -13.09
C HIS A 95 1.22 -12.42 -13.62
N GLU A 96 0.23 -11.89 -14.35
CA GLU A 96 -0.97 -12.62 -14.80
C GLU A 96 -0.63 -13.89 -15.58
N ARG A 97 0.50 -13.89 -16.30
CA ARG A 97 0.96 -14.99 -17.16
C ARG A 97 1.87 -15.99 -16.43
N ARG A 98 2.18 -15.75 -15.16
CA ARG A 98 3.04 -16.63 -14.36
C ARG A 98 2.19 -17.67 -13.64
N TYR A 99 2.74 -18.85 -13.43
CA TYR A 99 2.06 -19.84 -12.61
C TYR A 99 2.09 -19.40 -11.14
N CYS A 100 1.04 -19.73 -10.38
CA CYS A 100 0.94 -19.38 -8.96
C CYS A 100 2.18 -19.83 -8.16
N LYS A 101 2.73 -21.01 -8.48
CA LYS A 101 3.95 -21.56 -7.87
C LYS A 101 5.20 -20.69 -8.05
N ASP A 102 5.22 -19.83 -9.07
CA ASP A 102 6.37 -18.96 -9.39
C ASP A 102 6.29 -17.61 -8.66
N VAL A 103 5.12 -17.28 -8.09
CA VAL A 103 4.86 -16.02 -7.39
C VAL A 103 4.10 -16.21 -6.07
N PRO A 104 4.53 -17.12 -5.17
CA PRO A 104 3.82 -17.40 -3.93
C PRO A 104 3.68 -16.16 -3.05
N TRP A 105 4.67 -15.26 -3.07
CA TRP A 105 4.62 -13.99 -2.34
C TRP A 105 3.41 -13.14 -2.77
N LEU A 106 3.08 -13.10 -4.05
CA LEU A 106 1.97 -12.30 -4.58
C LEU A 106 0.64 -12.95 -4.25
N LEU A 107 0.54 -14.28 -4.42
CA LEU A 107 -0.67 -15.02 -4.08
C LEU A 107 -1.03 -14.80 -2.61
N THR A 108 -0.08 -15.03 -1.69
CA THR A 108 -0.30 -14.80 -0.26
C THR A 108 -0.62 -13.34 0.05
N SER A 109 -0.02 -12.39 -0.65
CA SER A 109 -0.35 -10.97 -0.50
C SER A 109 -1.79 -10.65 -0.93
N LEU A 110 -2.25 -11.21 -2.05
CA LEU A 110 -3.61 -11.01 -2.55
C LEU A 110 -4.65 -11.68 -1.63
N GLU A 111 -4.36 -12.87 -1.10
CA GLU A 111 -5.20 -13.54 -0.11
C GLU A 111 -5.37 -12.69 1.15
N HIS A 112 -4.26 -12.20 1.72
CA HIS A 112 -4.31 -11.33 2.89
C HIS A 112 -5.02 -10.01 2.59
N ALA A 113 -4.79 -9.42 1.42
CA ALA A 113 -5.47 -8.20 1.00
C ALA A 113 -6.98 -8.41 0.86
N ASN A 114 -7.42 -9.55 0.31
CA ASN A 114 -8.83 -9.87 0.16
C ASN A 114 -9.52 -10.00 1.52
N VAL A 115 -8.94 -10.78 2.45
CA VAL A 115 -9.46 -10.92 3.83
C VAL A 115 -9.50 -9.56 4.51
N ALA A 116 -8.41 -8.80 4.45
CA ALA A 116 -8.30 -7.45 4.99
C ALA A 116 -9.40 -6.51 4.47
N LEU A 117 -9.61 -6.47 3.16
CA LEU A 117 -10.58 -5.58 2.53
C LEU A 117 -12.02 -5.97 2.87
N ILE A 118 -12.34 -7.27 2.85
CA ILE A 118 -13.67 -7.75 3.23
C ILE A 118 -13.93 -7.40 4.70
N THR A 119 -13.06 -7.78 5.63
CA THR A 119 -13.30 -7.54 7.07
C THR A 119 -13.41 -6.07 7.45
N ASN A 120 -12.78 -5.14 6.72
CA ASN A 120 -12.74 -3.72 7.08
C ASN A 120 -13.67 -2.82 6.25
N PHE A 121 -14.11 -3.26 5.06
CA PHE A 121 -14.88 -2.43 4.13
C PHE A 121 -16.10 -3.12 3.52
N SER A 122 -16.39 -4.38 3.88
CA SER A 122 -17.67 -4.97 3.49
C SER A 122 -18.81 -4.35 4.29
N ASP A 123 -19.91 -4.05 3.62
CA ASP A 123 -21.19 -3.62 4.23
C ASP A 123 -21.88 -4.78 4.98
N ILE A 124 -21.22 -5.94 5.06
CA ILE A 124 -21.60 -7.06 5.91
C ILE A 124 -21.33 -6.61 7.34
N GLY A 125 -22.29 -5.90 7.93
CA GLY A 125 -22.26 -5.54 9.33
C GLY A 125 -22.05 -6.78 10.16
N TYR A 126 -20.86 -6.95 10.73
CA TYR A 126 -20.70 -7.78 11.92
C TYR A 126 -21.37 -7.05 13.08
N GLN A 127 -22.71 -7.11 13.12
CA GLN A 127 -23.41 -7.05 14.39
C GLN A 127 -23.11 -8.36 15.11
N PHE A 128 -22.36 -8.25 16.21
CA PHE A 128 -22.38 -9.27 17.26
C PHE A 128 -23.78 -9.31 17.91
#